data_AF-K1RMV9-F1
#
_entry.id   AF-K1RMV9-F1
#
_cell.length_a   1.000
_cell.length_b   1.000
_cell.length_c   1.000
_cell.angle_alpha   90.00
_cell.angle_beta   90.00
_cell.angle_gamma   90.00
#
_symmetry.space_group_name_H-M   'P 1'
#
loop_
_entity.id
_entity.type
_entity.pdbx_description
1 polymer ?
#
loop_
_entity_poly.entity_id
_entity_poly.type
_entity_poly.pdbx_seq_one_letter_code
_entity_poly.pdbx_strand_id
1 'polypeptide(L)'
;SKGNVLSKDMIRSMADNPIVFALANPVPEISYEDAMDSRPDVLMSTGRSDYPNQINNVIGFPYIFRGALDVHARAINEEMKMAAVYAIADLAKQPVPDVVNDVYHVNDLTFGPKYFIPKPVDPRLITEVSAAVAKAAMESGVARTPITDWEKYKQDLRQLLGQETKLTRKLHDTARLHPQRVVFAEGGNPTMLKAAVQAKQEGICQPILLGNPDRLNRVASRLKLDLSDIEIVDMRADNEQG
;
A
#
# COMPACT_ATOMS: atom_id res chain seq x y z
N SER A 1 -5.27 15.63 26.97
CA SER A 1 -4.74 14.25 26.92
C SER A 1 -3.78 14.05 28.09
N LYS A 2 -3.81 12.89 28.76
CA LYS A 2 -3.02 12.58 29.97
C LYS A 2 -2.45 11.17 29.83
N GLY A 3 -1.14 11.01 30.02
CA GLY A 3 -0.49 9.70 29.97
C GLY A 3 -0.73 8.87 31.24
N ASN A 4 -0.47 7.56 31.14
CA ASN A 4 -0.57 6.59 32.25
C ASN A 4 -1.94 6.57 32.96
N VAL A 5 -3.01 6.67 32.19
CA VAL A 5 -4.40 6.61 32.70
C VAL A 5 -5.04 5.24 32.52
N LEU A 6 -4.52 4.42 31.61
CA LEU A 6 -4.97 3.04 31.38
C LEU A 6 -4.02 2.06 32.09
N SER A 7 -4.58 1.09 32.82
CA SER A 7 -3.84 0.01 33.48
C SER A 7 -3.97 -1.31 32.72
N LYS A 8 -3.09 -2.28 33.00
CA LYS A 8 -3.17 -3.64 32.43
C LYS A 8 -4.52 -4.30 32.74
N ASP A 9 -5.07 -4.09 33.93
CA ASP A 9 -6.36 -4.69 34.33
C ASP A 9 -7.55 -4.09 33.56
N MET A 10 -7.47 -2.80 33.19
CA MET A 10 -8.47 -2.20 32.30
C MET A 10 -8.46 -2.81 30.91
N ILE A 11 -7.28 -3.19 30.39
CA ILE A 11 -7.19 -3.85 29.07
C ILE A 11 -7.67 -5.31 29.16
N ARG A 12 -7.37 -6.01 30.27
CA ARG A 12 -7.83 -7.38 30.53
C ARG A 12 -9.36 -7.49 30.63
N SER A 13 -10.05 -6.45 31.09
CA SER A 13 -11.51 -6.45 31.20
C SER A 13 -12.25 -6.16 29.88
N MET A 14 -11.53 -5.81 28.81
CA MET A 14 -12.13 -5.56 27.50
C MET A 14 -12.61 -6.85 26.82
N ALA A 15 -13.44 -6.70 25.79
CA ALA A 15 -13.86 -7.80 24.93
C ALA A 15 -12.68 -8.45 24.18
N ASP A 16 -12.94 -9.56 23.50
CA ASP A 16 -11.96 -10.28 22.69
C ASP A 16 -11.42 -9.43 21.54
N ASN A 17 -10.12 -9.56 21.26
CA ASN A 17 -9.36 -8.78 20.27
C ASN A 17 -9.50 -7.25 20.46
N PRO A 18 -9.21 -6.69 21.65
CA PRO A 18 -9.45 -5.29 21.92
C PRO A 18 -8.53 -4.40 21.08
N ILE A 19 -9.11 -3.36 20.46
CA ILE A 19 -8.37 -2.33 19.75
C ILE A 19 -8.10 -1.18 20.70
N VAL A 20 -6.82 -0.90 20.96
CA VAL A 20 -6.36 0.12 21.91
C VAL A 20 -5.56 1.19 21.19
N PHE A 21 -6.09 2.42 21.19
CA PHE A 21 -5.43 3.59 20.60
C PHE A 21 -4.92 4.49 21.72
N ALA A 22 -3.64 4.36 22.10
CA ALA A 22 -3.00 5.22 23.09
C ALA A 22 -2.20 6.34 22.39
N LEU A 23 -2.89 7.44 22.10
CA LEU A 23 -2.43 8.51 21.21
C LEU A 23 -1.94 9.76 21.96
N ALA A 24 -1.94 9.74 23.30
CA ALA A 24 -1.32 10.81 24.08
C ALA A 24 0.17 10.94 23.74
N ASN A 25 0.61 12.19 23.57
CA ASN A 25 2.01 12.54 23.35
C ASN A 25 2.51 13.47 24.47
N PRO A 26 3.78 13.36 24.91
CA PRO A 26 4.76 12.33 24.52
C PRO A 26 4.58 11.00 25.27
N VAL A 27 3.81 10.99 26.36
CA VAL A 27 3.54 9.80 27.18
C VAL A 27 2.14 9.28 26.85
N PRO A 28 2.01 8.05 26.30
CA PRO A 28 0.71 7.47 25.95
C PRO A 28 -0.14 7.15 27.18
N GLU A 29 -1.44 6.92 26.98
CA GLU A 29 -2.38 6.51 28.03
C GLU A 29 -1.95 5.21 28.74
N ILE A 30 -1.27 4.32 28.02
CA ILE A 30 -0.57 3.11 28.50
C ILE A 30 0.65 2.89 27.58
N SER A 31 1.76 2.38 28.11
CA SER A 31 2.92 2.03 27.28
C SER A 31 2.58 0.89 26.31
N TYR A 32 3.33 0.78 25.20
CA TYR A 32 3.12 -0.32 24.25
C TYR A 32 3.42 -1.66 24.92
N GLU A 33 4.50 -1.73 25.68
CA GLU A 33 4.92 -2.90 26.44
C GLU A 33 3.83 -3.33 27.43
N ASP A 34 3.28 -2.40 28.20
CA ASP A 34 2.27 -2.75 29.19
C ASP A 34 0.95 -3.20 28.56
N ALA A 35 0.57 -2.61 27.43
CA ALA A 35 -0.60 -3.03 26.67
C ALA A 35 -0.42 -4.45 26.11
N MET A 36 0.74 -4.74 25.49
CA MET A 36 1.02 -6.07 24.94
C MET A 36 1.19 -7.14 26.03
N ASP A 37 1.73 -6.78 27.20
CA ASP A 37 1.85 -7.66 28.36
C ASP A 37 0.50 -7.96 29.03
N SER A 38 -0.53 -7.15 28.77
CA SER A 38 -1.81 -7.29 29.44
C SER A 38 -2.57 -8.54 29.00
N ARG A 39 -2.54 -8.85 27.69
CA ARG A 39 -3.16 -10.01 27.03
C ARG A 39 -2.64 -10.18 25.59
N PRO A 40 -2.65 -11.40 25.01
CA PRO A 40 -1.99 -11.68 23.73
C PRO A 40 -2.73 -11.18 22.46
N ASP A 41 -4.02 -10.86 22.57
CA ASP A 41 -4.92 -10.49 21.46
C ASP A 41 -5.13 -8.97 21.32
N VAL A 42 -4.36 -8.14 22.04
CA VAL A 42 -4.45 -6.68 21.91
C VAL A 42 -3.98 -6.21 20.54
N LEU A 43 -4.82 -5.41 19.88
CA LEU A 43 -4.49 -4.65 18.69
C LEU A 43 -4.12 -3.23 19.11
N MET A 44 -2.82 -2.95 19.20
CA MET A 44 -2.30 -1.70 19.76
C MET A 44 -1.86 -0.71 18.67
N SER A 45 -2.20 0.56 18.87
CA SER A 45 -1.68 1.72 18.13
C SER A 45 -1.21 2.81 19.08
N THR A 46 -0.14 3.51 18.68
CA THR A 46 0.37 4.69 19.41
C THR A 46 0.65 5.84 18.45
N GLY A 47 0.95 7.03 18.99
CA GLY A 47 1.48 8.15 18.20
C GLY A 47 2.97 8.01 17.82
N ARG A 48 3.69 7.04 18.39
CA ARG A 48 5.14 6.93 18.24
C ARG A 48 5.52 6.07 17.03
N SER A 49 6.64 6.40 16.39
CA SER A 49 7.10 5.76 15.15
C SER A 49 7.90 4.47 15.36
N ASP A 50 8.37 4.24 16.59
CA ASP A 50 9.16 3.07 16.98
C ASP A 50 8.31 1.81 17.20
N TYR A 51 6.98 1.93 17.25
CA TYR A 51 6.06 0.79 17.40
C TYR A 51 5.25 0.50 16.12
N PRO A 52 4.67 -0.71 16.00
CA PRO A 52 3.67 -1.04 15.00
C PRO A 52 2.47 -0.08 15.04
N ASN A 53 1.75 -0.01 13.92
CA ASN A 53 0.49 0.73 13.79
C ASN A 53 0.52 2.18 14.31
N GLN A 54 1.55 2.94 13.96
CA GLN A 54 1.62 4.36 14.30
C GLN A 54 0.44 5.12 13.68
N ILE A 55 -0.32 5.82 14.51
CA ILE A 55 -1.35 6.77 14.06
C ILE A 55 -0.75 8.17 14.10
N ASN A 56 -0.55 8.74 12.92
CA ASN A 56 -0.01 10.09 12.77
C ASN A 56 -0.71 10.82 11.62
N ASN A 57 -1.04 12.09 11.84
CA ASN A 57 -1.76 12.94 10.90
C ASN A 57 -1.03 13.12 9.56
N VAL A 58 0.28 12.85 9.51
CA VAL A 58 1.11 12.93 8.29
C VAL A 58 0.59 12.06 7.14
N ILE A 59 -0.13 10.97 7.43
CA ILE A 59 -0.74 10.12 6.39
C ILE A 59 -2.05 10.69 5.84
N GLY A 60 -2.57 11.77 6.43
CA GLY A 60 -3.85 12.39 6.08
C GLY A 60 -3.69 13.82 5.56
N PHE A 61 -3.17 14.73 6.38
CA PHE A 61 -3.24 16.17 6.07
C PHE A 61 -2.63 16.55 4.71
N PRO A 62 -1.43 16.07 4.29
CA PRO A 62 -0.83 16.52 3.03
C PRO A 62 -1.74 16.20 1.84
N TYR A 63 -2.40 15.06 1.89
CA TYR A 63 -3.17 14.51 0.78
C TYR A 63 -4.61 15.02 0.75
N ILE A 64 -5.19 15.28 1.93
CA ILE A 64 -6.46 16.01 2.05
C ILE A 64 -6.30 17.40 1.46
N PHE A 65 -5.24 18.12 1.83
CA PHE A 65 -4.97 19.44 1.27
C PHE A 65 -4.71 19.38 -0.23
N ARG A 66 -3.90 18.42 -0.71
CA ARG A 66 -3.63 18.26 -2.14
C ARG A 66 -4.92 18.07 -2.95
N GLY A 67 -5.76 17.12 -2.57
CA GLY A 67 -7.05 16.86 -3.24
C GLY A 67 -7.99 18.06 -3.19
N ALA A 68 -8.10 18.73 -2.04
CA ALA A 68 -8.92 19.94 -1.88
C ALA A 68 -8.41 21.10 -2.77
N LEU A 69 -7.10 21.30 -2.84
CA LEU A 69 -6.47 22.36 -3.62
C LEU A 69 -6.62 22.12 -5.13
N ASP A 70 -6.46 20.87 -5.59
CA ASP A 70 -6.55 20.53 -7.02
C ASP A 70 -7.91 20.81 -7.65
N VAL A 71 -8.98 20.68 -6.87
CA VAL A 71 -10.35 21.00 -7.31
C VAL A 71 -10.81 22.40 -6.87
N HIS A 72 -9.90 23.19 -6.30
CA HIS A 72 -10.17 24.49 -5.71
C HIS A 72 -11.38 24.49 -4.74
N ALA A 73 -11.47 23.48 -3.88
CA ALA A 73 -12.57 23.34 -2.93
C ALA A 73 -12.76 24.60 -2.07
N ARG A 74 -14.02 24.97 -1.79
CA ARG A 74 -14.35 26.11 -0.93
C ARG A 74 -14.15 25.82 0.56
N ALA A 75 -14.18 24.55 0.93
CA ALA A 75 -14.03 24.07 2.30
C ALA A 75 -13.54 22.62 2.30
N ILE A 76 -13.07 22.15 3.46
CA ILE A 76 -12.87 20.73 3.75
C ILE A 76 -14.05 20.30 4.63
N ASN A 77 -14.97 19.50 4.09
CA ASN A 77 -16.17 19.01 4.78
C ASN A 77 -16.00 17.57 5.30
N GLU A 78 -17.05 17.04 5.93
CA GLU A 78 -17.04 15.68 6.49
C GLU A 78 -16.96 14.59 5.42
N GLU A 79 -17.59 14.80 4.27
CA GLU A 79 -17.53 13.88 3.13
C GLU A 79 -16.08 13.68 2.66
N MET A 80 -15.31 14.78 2.55
CA MET A 80 -13.88 14.72 2.21
C MET A 80 -13.05 14.00 3.28
N LYS A 81 -13.33 14.24 4.57
CA LYS A 81 -12.62 13.54 5.67
C LYS A 81 -12.92 12.05 5.66
N MET A 82 -14.18 11.67 5.47
CA MET A 82 -14.61 10.27 5.38
C MET A 82 -13.98 9.58 4.17
N ALA A 83 -13.93 10.25 3.01
CA ALA A 83 -13.26 9.72 1.84
C ALA A 83 -11.76 9.47 2.08
N ALA A 84 -11.08 10.37 2.80
CA ALA A 84 -9.69 10.14 3.20
C ALA A 84 -9.52 8.94 4.13
N VAL A 85 -10.41 8.77 5.11
CA VAL A 85 -10.40 7.62 6.03
C VAL A 85 -10.55 6.30 5.26
N TYR A 86 -11.53 6.21 4.36
CA TYR A 86 -11.74 5.01 3.56
C TYR A 86 -10.55 4.73 2.63
N ALA A 87 -10.01 5.76 1.97
CA ALA A 87 -8.84 5.61 1.10
C ALA A 87 -7.61 5.06 1.86
N ILE A 88 -7.34 5.57 3.06
CA ILE A 88 -6.24 5.09 3.91
C ILE A 88 -6.48 3.64 4.36
N ALA A 89 -7.70 3.33 4.78
CA ALA A 89 -8.06 1.99 5.25
C ALA A 89 -7.98 0.93 4.13
N ASP A 90 -8.41 1.29 2.92
CA ASP A 90 -8.32 0.40 1.76
C ASP A 90 -6.89 0.26 1.27
N LEU A 91 -6.09 1.33 1.33
CA LEU A 91 -4.66 1.27 1.01
C LEU A 91 -3.90 0.29 1.92
N ALA A 92 -4.25 0.25 3.21
CA ALA A 92 -3.63 -0.68 4.17
C ALA A 92 -3.85 -2.16 3.83
N LYS A 93 -4.95 -2.47 3.13
CA LYS A 93 -5.31 -3.84 2.72
C LYS A 93 -4.66 -4.26 1.40
N GLN A 94 -4.10 -3.32 0.65
CA GLN A 94 -3.41 -3.60 -0.60
C GLN A 94 -1.98 -4.09 -0.37
N PRO A 95 -1.39 -4.84 -1.32
CA PRO A 95 0.02 -5.22 -1.27
C PRO A 95 0.94 -4.02 -1.05
N VAL A 96 1.88 -4.11 -0.11
CA VAL A 96 2.77 -3.00 0.25
C VAL A 96 3.92 -2.91 -0.77
N PRO A 97 4.19 -1.74 -1.38
CA PRO A 97 5.30 -1.55 -2.31
C PRO A 97 6.67 -1.84 -1.66
N ASP A 98 7.58 -2.42 -2.45
CA ASP A 98 8.93 -2.78 -1.98
C ASP A 98 9.71 -1.57 -1.42
N VAL A 99 9.53 -0.37 -2.00
CA VAL A 99 10.15 0.87 -1.50
C VAL A 99 9.81 1.16 -0.03
N VAL A 100 8.64 0.76 0.44
CA VAL A 100 8.25 0.93 1.86
C VAL A 100 8.98 -0.11 2.73
N ASN A 101 9.06 -1.35 2.26
CA ASN A 101 9.77 -2.43 2.95
C ASN A 101 11.27 -2.10 3.11
N ASP A 102 11.89 -1.54 2.06
CA ASP A 102 13.30 -1.14 2.04
C ASP A 102 13.61 -0.05 3.07
N VAL A 103 12.76 0.98 3.16
CA VAL A 103 12.96 2.13 4.09
C VAL A 103 12.83 1.71 5.55
N TYR A 104 11.92 0.80 5.88
CA TYR A 104 11.71 0.36 7.25
C TYR A 104 12.50 -0.90 7.62
N HIS A 105 13.27 -1.48 6.70
CA HIS A 105 13.98 -2.75 6.89
C HIS A 105 13.08 -3.88 7.40
N VAL A 106 11.82 -3.91 6.95
CA VAL A 106 10.85 -4.95 7.31
C VAL A 106 10.55 -5.76 6.06
N ASN A 107 10.71 -7.08 6.16
CA ASN A 107 10.26 -7.98 5.10
C ASN A 107 8.76 -8.27 5.27
N ASP A 108 8.02 -8.19 4.17
CA ASP A 108 6.63 -8.65 4.06
C ASP A 108 5.63 -7.94 4.99
N LEU A 109 5.59 -6.59 4.97
CA LEU A 109 4.47 -5.87 5.57
C LEU A 109 3.16 -6.27 4.86
N THR A 110 2.28 -6.93 5.61
CA THR A 110 0.95 -7.32 5.12
C THR A 110 -0.10 -6.96 6.15
N PHE A 111 -1.31 -6.65 5.67
CA PHE A 111 -2.44 -6.32 6.52
C PHE A 111 -2.65 -7.35 7.65
N GLY A 112 -2.75 -6.88 8.89
CA GLY A 112 -2.91 -7.72 10.07
C GLY A 112 -2.67 -6.99 11.39
N PRO A 113 -2.56 -7.72 12.51
CA PRO A 113 -2.47 -7.12 13.85
C PRO A 113 -1.32 -6.12 14.05
N LYS A 114 -0.21 -6.29 13.31
CA LYS A 114 0.99 -5.44 13.36
C LYS A 114 1.07 -4.41 12.22
N TYR A 115 0.11 -4.44 11.30
CA TYR A 115 0.04 -3.51 10.18
C TYR A 115 -1.41 -3.38 9.71
N PHE A 116 -2.14 -2.38 10.23
CA PHE A 116 -3.49 -2.03 9.72
C PHE A 116 -3.60 -0.57 9.30
N ILE A 117 -2.49 0.16 9.35
CA ILE A 117 -2.40 1.56 8.94
C ILE A 117 -1.13 1.74 8.07
N PRO A 118 -1.23 2.42 6.91
CA PRO A 118 -0.09 2.61 6.02
C PRO A 118 1.01 3.43 6.68
N LYS A 119 2.24 3.25 6.21
CA LYS A 119 3.38 4.04 6.69
C LYS A 119 3.45 5.40 5.98
N PRO A 120 3.96 6.47 6.63
CA PRO A 120 4.05 7.81 6.03
C PRO A 120 4.79 7.94 4.71
N VAL A 121 5.77 7.07 4.45
CA VAL A 121 6.53 7.07 3.18
C VAL A 121 5.87 6.23 2.09
N ASP A 122 4.67 5.70 2.34
CA ASP A 122 3.95 4.94 1.31
C ASP A 122 3.61 5.85 0.13
N PRO A 123 4.20 5.61 -1.05
CA PRO A 123 4.07 6.49 -2.21
C PRO A 123 2.64 6.59 -2.71
N ARG A 124 1.81 5.59 -2.43
CA ARG A 124 0.43 5.50 -2.91
C ARG A 124 -0.51 6.44 -2.16
N LEU A 125 -0.09 6.97 -1.00
CA LEU A 125 -0.92 7.90 -0.22
C LEU A 125 -1.25 9.16 -1.01
N ILE A 126 -0.30 9.71 -1.79
CA ILE A 126 -0.58 10.90 -2.60
C ILE A 126 -1.64 10.63 -3.65
N THR A 127 -1.61 9.47 -4.29
CA THR A 127 -2.51 9.17 -5.40
C THR A 127 -3.88 8.78 -4.91
N GLU A 128 -3.98 7.90 -3.92
CA GLU A 128 -5.25 7.33 -3.51
C GLU A 128 -6.03 8.28 -2.59
N VAL A 129 -5.36 8.91 -1.61
CA VAL A 129 -6.03 9.79 -0.65
C VAL A 129 -6.41 11.12 -1.32
N SER A 130 -5.52 11.72 -2.12
CA SER A 130 -5.86 12.98 -2.81
C SER A 130 -6.95 12.80 -3.86
N ALA A 131 -6.94 11.71 -4.62
CA ALA A 131 -8.02 11.41 -5.57
C ALA A 131 -9.36 11.18 -4.89
N ALA A 132 -9.39 10.42 -3.78
CA ALA A 132 -10.62 10.21 -3.02
C ALA A 132 -11.18 11.53 -2.47
N VAL A 133 -10.32 12.40 -1.93
CA VAL A 133 -10.73 13.71 -1.40
C VAL A 133 -11.21 14.65 -2.49
N ALA A 134 -10.51 14.71 -3.62
CA ALA A 134 -10.91 15.51 -4.78
C ALA A 134 -12.28 15.08 -5.31
N LYS A 135 -12.51 13.76 -5.40
CA LYS A 135 -13.79 13.19 -5.81
C LYS A 135 -14.91 13.56 -4.83
N ALA A 136 -14.69 13.38 -3.54
CA ALA A 136 -15.68 13.74 -2.51
C ALA A 136 -16.02 15.23 -2.54
N ALA A 137 -15.02 16.10 -2.75
CA ALA A 137 -15.25 17.54 -2.89
C ALA A 137 -16.10 17.91 -4.11
N MET A 138 -15.97 17.16 -5.21
CA MET A 138 -16.82 17.32 -6.39
C MET A 138 -18.24 16.83 -6.14
N GLU A 139 -18.39 15.64 -5.53
CA GLU A 139 -19.69 15.03 -5.21
C GLU A 139 -20.48 15.86 -4.20
N SER A 140 -19.81 16.47 -3.22
CA SER A 140 -20.45 17.33 -2.22
C SER A 140 -20.68 18.76 -2.72
N GLY A 141 -20.30 19.08 -3.96
CA GLY A 141 -20.53 20.40 -4.58
C GLY A 141 -19.67 21.55 -4.05
N VAL A 142 -18.60 21.26 -3.30
CA VAL A 142 -17.68 22.31 -2.78
C VAL A 142 -16.52 22.60 -3.73
N ALA A 143 -16.27 21.71 -4.70
CA ALA A 143 -15.28 21.90 -5.77
C ALA A 143 -15.68 23.02 -6.74
N ARG A 144 -14.69 23.76 -7.23
CA ARG A 144 -14.86 24.80 -8.27
C ARG A 144 -14.20 24.43 -9.59
N THR A 145 -13.34 23.43 -9.60
CA THR A 145 -12.64 22.97 -10.79
C THR A 145 -12.82 21.45 -10.90
N PRO A 146 -13.58 20.96 -11.90
CA PRO A 146 -13.84 19.54 -12.04
C PRO A 146 -12.63 18.82 -12.63
N ILE A 147 -12.37 17.61 -12.14
CA ILE A 147 -11.44 16.65 -12.76
C ILE A 147 -12.26 15.77 -13.69
N THR A 148 -11.91 15.74 -14.98
CA THR A 148 -12.60 14.94 -15.99
C THR A 148 -11.85 13.67 -16.38
N ASP A 149 -10.53 13.67 -16.20
CA ASP A 149 -9.65 12.54 -16.48
C ASP A 149 -8.90 12.13 -15.21
N TRP A 150 -9.44 11.11 -14.53
CA TRP A 150 -8.93 10.62 -13.26
C TRP A 150 -7.59 9.88 -13.41
N GLU A 151 -7.37 9.22 -14.54
CA GLU A 151 -6.11 8.52 -14.80
C GLU A 151 -4.97 9.52 -14.99
N LYS A 152 -5.20 10.55 -15.80
CA LYS A 152 -4.24 11.64 -15.95
C LYS A 152 -3.96 12.35 -14.63
N TYR A 153 -5.00 12.63 -13.85
CA TYR A 153 -4.84 13.26 -12.54
C TYR A 153 -3.96 12.42 -11.59
N LYS A 154 -4.24 11.12 -11.47
CA LYS A 154 -3.41 10.21 -10.65
C LYS A 154 -1.96 10.15 -11.16
N GLN A 155 -1.74 10.18 -12.47
CA GLN A 155 -0.40 10.20 -13.06
C GLN A 155 0.37 11.50 -12.73
N ASP A 156 -0.29 12.65 -12.82
CA ASP A 156 0.32 13.95 -12.49
C ASP A 156 0.73 14.00 -11.00
N LEU A 157 -0.06 13.40 -10.11
CA LEU A 157 0.30 13.23 -8.70
C LEU A 157 1.53 12.34 -8.49
N ARG A 158 1.70 11.25 -9.25
CA ARG A 158 2.91 10.40 -9.18
C ARG A 158 4.15 11.16 -9.63
N GLN A 159 4.03 12.01 -10.65
CA GLN A 159 5.15 12.82 -11.15
C GLN A 159 5.62 13.86 -10.12
N LEU A 160 4.71 14.42 -9.32
CA LEU A 160 5.07 15.38 -8.26
C LEU A 160 5.97 14.77 -7.18
N LEU A 161 5.86 13.46 -6.92
CA LEU A 161 6.76 12.75 -6.00
C LEU A 161 8.12 12.38 -6.63
N GLY A 162 8.35 12.73 -7.90
CA GLY A 162 9.59 12.38 -8.62
C GLY A 162 9.72 10.88 -8.92
N GLN A 163 8.64 10.10 -8.79
CA GLN A 163 8.67 8.65 -8.90
C GLN A 163 8.68 8.15 -10.35
N GLU A 164 8.09 8.92 -11.27
CA GLU A 164 8.10 8.61 -12.71
C GLU A 164 8.70 9.78 -13.48
N THR A 165 9.87 9.58 -14.08
CA THR A 165 10.34 10.52 -15.11
C THR A 165 9.47 10.39 -16.36
N LYS A 166 9.27 11.48 -17.10
CA LYS A 166 8.55 11.46 -18.39
C LYS A 166 9.13 10.40 -19.36
N LEU A 167 10.41 10.07 -19.24
CA LEU A 167 11.08 9.05 -20.04
C LEU A 167 10.62 7.64 -19.68
N THR A 168 10.71 7.26 -18.39
CA THR A 168 10.26 5.94 -17.91
C THR A 168 8.80 5.69 -18.25
N ARG A 169 7.95 6.71 -18.03
CA ARG A 169 6.53 6.62 -18.37
C ARG A 169 6.30 6.42 -19.87
N LYS A 170 6.98 7.19 -20.74
CA LYS A 170 6.86 7.00 -22.20
C LYS A 170 7.25 5.59 -22.63
N LEU A 171 8.26 4.98 -22.00
CA LEU A 171 8.65 3.61 -22.28
C LEU A 171 7.53 2.63 -21.88
N HIS A 172 6.93 2.78 -20.69
CA HIS A 172 5.84 1.93 -20.23
C HIS A 172 4.57 2.10 -21.09
N ASP A 173 4.18 3.34 -21.38
CA ASP A 173 2.99 3.65 -22.22
C ASP A 173 3.17 3.07 -23.64
N THR A 174 4.37 3.16 -24.21
CA THR A 174 4.67 2.57 -25.53
C THR A 174 4.61 1.04 -25.48
N ALA A 175 5.14 0.43 -24.41
CA ALA A 175 5.10 -1.01 -24.23
C ALA A 175 3.66 -1.54 -24.09
N ARG A 176 2.79 -0.81 -23.37
CA ARG A 176 1.37 -1.16 -23.18
C ARG A 176 0.55 -1.11 -24.48
N LEU A 177 0.90 -0.25 -25.44
CA LEU A 177 0.21 -0.18 -26.74
C LEU A 177 0.41 -1.47 -27.55
N HIS A 178 1.57 -2.10 -27.42
CA HIS A 178 1.91 -3.33 -28.13
C HIS A 178 2.65 -4.33 -27.21
N PRO A 179 1.95 -4.95 -26.24
CA PRO A 179 2.59 -5.85 -25.27
C PRO A 179 3.24 -7.03 -25.98
N GLN A 180 4.57 -7.14 -25.86
CA GLN A 180 5.34 -8.21 -26.47
C GLN A 180 5.44 -9.42 -25.53
N ARG A 181 5.68 -10.61 -26.08
CA ARG A 181 6.09 -11.78 -25.29
C ARG A 181 7.53 -11.59 -24.82
N VAL A 182 7.76 -11.58 -23.51
CA VAL A 182 9.09 -11.31 -22.92
C VAL A 182 9.50 -12.49 -22.05
N VAL A 183 10.66 -13.06 -22.36
CA VAL A 183 11.20 -14.21 -21.65
C VAL A 183 12.06 -13.77 -20.47
N PHE A 184 11.67 -14.18 -19.27
CA PHE A 184 12.39 -13.97 -18.03
C PHE A 184 13.26 -15.20 -17.75
N ALA A 185 14.53 -15.13 -18.15
CA ALA A 185 15.45 -16.28 -18.18
C ALA A 185 15.82 -16.85 -16.81
N GLU A 186 15.79 -16.02 -15.76
CA GLU A 186 16.03 -16.46 -14.38
C GLU A 186 14.73 -16.49 -13.57
N GLY A 187 13.71 -17.23 -14.01
CA GLY A 187 12.42 -17.25 -13.31
C GLY A 187 12.52 -17.64 -11.83
N GLY A 188 13.52 -18.45 -11.45
CA GLY A 188 13.77 -18.86 -10.07
C GLY A 188 14.35 -17.77 -9.16
N ASN A 189 14.78 -16.63 -9.71
CA ASN A 189 15.26 -15.48 -8.94
C ASN A 189 14.06 -14.68 -8.41
N PRO A 190 13.93 -14.44 -7.09
CA PRO A 190 12.82 -13.69 -6.50
C PRO A 190 12.55 -12.34 -7.18
N THR A 191 13.60 -11.59 -7.51
CA THR A 191 13.48 -10.26 -8.14
C THR A 191 12.90 -10.37 -9.55
N MET A 192 13.37 -11.36 -10.31
CA MET A 192 12.91 -11.61 -11.68
C MET A 192 11.46 -12.09 -11.71
N LEU A 193 11.09 -12.95 -10.76
CA LEU A 193 9.73 -13.46 -10.61
C LEU A 193 8.74 -12.34 -10.26
N LYS A 194 9.11 -11.45 -9.32
CA LYS A 194 8.33 -10.25 -9.00
C LYS A 194 8.16 -9.34 -10.22
N ALA A 195 9.25 -9.07 -10.94
CA ALA A 195 9.22 -8.22 -12.12
C ALA A 195 8.31 -8.77 -13.23
N ALA A 196 8.31 -10.09 -13.46
CA ALA A 196 7.43 -10.74 -14.42
C ALA A 196 5.94 -10.55 -14.06
N VAL A 197 5.59 -10.79 -12.79
CA VAL A 197 4.21 -10.62 -12.30
C VAL A 197 3.78 -9.16 -12.41
N GLN A 198 4.62 -8.23 -11.97
CA GLN A 198 4.34 -6.80 -12.05
C GLN A 198 4.18 -6.33 -13.50
N ALA A 199 5.08 -6.74 -14.40
CA ALA A 199 5.01 -6.38 -15.81
C ALA A 199 3.71 -6.87 -16.48
N LYS A 200 3.21 -8.04 -16.08
CA LYS A 200 1.89 -8.54 -16.53
C LYS A 200 0.74 -7.71 -15.94
N GLN A 201 0.73 -7.49 -14.62
CA GLN A 201 -0.32 -6.72 -13.94
C GLN A 201 -0.42 -5.29 -14.49
N GLU A 202 0.72 -4.71 -14.85
CA GLU A 202 0.82 -3.40 -15.47
C GLU A 202 0.59 -3.43 -16.98
N GLY A 203 0.36 -4.59 -17.61
CA GLY A 203 0.11 -4.72 -19.05
C GLY A 203 1.29 -4.34 -19.95
N ILE A 204 2.51 -4.32 -19.41
CA ILE A 204 3.74 -3.94 -20.13
C ILE A 204 4.13 -5.05 -21.14
N CYS A 205 3.99 -6.31 -20.74
CA CYS A 205 4.34 -7.45 -21.58
C CYS A 205 3.53 -8.70 -21.21
N GLN A 206 3.65 -9.74 -22.04
CA GLN A 206 3.22 -11.10 -21.75
C GLN A 206 4.46 -11.88 -21.26
N PRO A 207 4.68 -12.00 -19.93
CA PRO A 207 5.87 -12.65 -19.42
C PRO A 207 5.83 -14.16 -19.65
N ILE A 208 7.01 -14.73 -19.96
CA ILE A 208 7.27 -16.16 -20.00
C ILE A 208 8.38 -16.44 -19.00
N LEU A 209 8.12 -17.26 -17.99
CA LEU A 209 9.10 -17.64 -16.97
C LEU A 209 9.84 -18.90 -17.39
N LEU A 210 11.17 -18.80 -17.47
CA LEU A 210 12.02 -19.98 -17.68
C LEU A 210 12.39 -20.61 -16.33
N GLY A 211 12.14 -21.90 -16.19
CA GLY A 211 12.61 -22.68 -15.05
C GLY A 211 11.67 -23.81 -14.64
N ASN A 212 12.12 -24.56 -13.64
CA ASN A 212 11.36 -25.69 -13.12
C ASN A 212 10.04 -25.22 -12.44
N PRO A 213 8.86 -25.71 -12.88
CA PRO A 213 7.56 -25.26 -12.40
C PRO A 213 7.39 -25.40 -10.89
N ASP A 214 7.84 -26.52 -10.31
CA ASP A 214 7.72 -26.73 -8.86
C ASP A 214 8.55 -25.72 -8.06
N ARG A 215 9.76 -25.41 -8.55
CA ARG A 215 10.61 -24.40 -7.92
C ARG A 215 9.99 -23.02 -8.03
N LEU A 216 9.45 -22.66 -9.20
CA LEU A 216 8.80 -21.37 -9.43
C LEU A 216 7.57 -21.20 -8.54
N ASN A 217 6.71 -22.22 -8.48
CA ASN A 217 5.52 -22.21 -7.63
C ASN A 217 5.88 -22.09 -6.15
N ARG A 218 6.92 -22.80 -5.67
CA ARG A 218 7.40 -22.64 -4.28
C ARG A 218 7.87 -21.22 -3.99
N VAL A 219 8.64 -20.61 -4.89
CA VAL A 219 9.13 -19.23 -4.71
C VAL A 219 7.96 -18.25 -4.77
N ALA A 220 7.01 -18.44 -5.69
CA ALA A 220 5.80 -17.62 -5.80
C ALA A 220 4.93 -17.70 -4.55
N SER A 221 4.66 -18.90 -4.03
CA SER A 221 3.90 -19.08 -2.79
C SER A 221 4.58 -18.40 -1.59
N ARG A 222 5.91 -18.49 -1.50
CA ARG A 222 6.68 -17.80 -0.45
C ARG A 222 6.54 -16.28 -0.56
N LEU A 223 6.55 -15.75 -1.78
CA LEU A 223 6.43 -14.31 -2.06
C LEU A 223 4.97 -13.85 -2.17
N LYS A 224 3.99 -14.73 -1.98
CA LYS A 224 2.55 -14.47 -2.18
C LYS A 224 2.24 -13.88 -3.56
N LEU A 225 2.98 -14.31 -4.58
CA LEU A 225 2.78 -13.89 -5.96
C LEU A 225 1.80 -14.82 -6.67
N ASP A 226 0.92 -14.23 -7.46
CA ASP A 226 0.02 -14.97 -8.34
C ASP A 226 0.69 -15.16 -9.71
N LEU A 227 0.95 -16.42 -10.07
CA LEU A 227 1.49 -16.80 -11.38
C LEU A 227 0.39 -17.24 -12.37
N SER A 228 -0.89 -17.07 -12.01
CA SER A 228 -2.01 -17.37 -12.91
C SER A 228 -1.84 -16.65 -14.24
N ASP A 229 -2.04 -17.39 -15.34
CA ASP A 229 -1.82 -16.99 -16.74
C ASP A 229 -0.44 -16.37 -17.07
N ILE A 230 0.62 -16.75 -16.34
CA ILE A 230 1.99 -16.55 -16.78
C ILE A 230 2.49 -17.86 -17.39
N GLU A 231 2.97 -17.81 -18.63
CA GLU A 231 3.50 -19.00 -19.30
C GLU A 231 4.80 -19.44 -18.60
N ILE A 232 4.87 -20.70 -18.18
CA ILE A 232 6.09 -21.29 -17.59
C ILE A 232 6.64 -22.31 -18.59
N VAL A 233 7.91 -22.14 -18.95
CA VAL A 233 8.62 -23.07 -19.85
C VAL A 233 9.78 -23.70 -19.09
N ASP A 234 9.74 -25.03 -18.97
CA ASP A 234 10.85 -25.82 -18.42
C ASP A 234 11.68 -26.39 -19.57
N MET A 235 12.91 -25.89 -19.76
CA MET A 235 13.83 -26.41 -20.78
C MET A 235 14.37 -27.81 -20.48
N ARG A 236 14.14 -28.33 -19.26
CA ARG A 236 14.64 -29.65 -18.82
C ARG A 236 13.54 -30.71 -18.77
N ALA A 237 12.28 -30.33 -18.96
CA ALA A 237 11.22 -31.30 -19.16
C ALA A 237 11.36 -31.85 -20.58
N ASP A 238 11.74 -33.13 -20.70
CA ASP A 238 11.78 -33.88 -21.96
C ASP A 238 10.36 -34.02 -22.56
N ASN A 239 9.78 -32.92 -23.02
CA ASN A 239 8.53 -32.92 -23.80
C ASN A 239 8.80 -32.89 -25.32
N GLU A 240 10.07 -32.97 -25.74
CA GLU A 240 10.51 -33.14 -27.12
C GLU A 240 11.17 -34.50 -27.36
N GLN A 241 10.53 -35.58 -26.92
CA GLN A 241 10.74 -36.91 -27.52
C GLN A 241 9.44 -37.31 -28.23
N GLY A 242 9.31 -36.81 -29.47
CA GLY A 242 8.44 -37.40 -30.47
C GLY A 242 9.05 -38.66 -31.05
#